data_AF-A0A957TTL5-F1
#
_entry.id   AF-A0A957TTL5-F1
#
_cell.length_a   1.000
_cell.length_b   1.000
_cell.length_c   1.000
_cell.angle_alpha   90.00
_cell.angle_beta   90.00
_cell.angle_gamma   90.00
#
_symmetry.space_group_name_H-M   'P 1'
#
loop_
_entity.id
_entity.type
_entity.pdbx_description
1 polymer ?
#
loop_
_entity_poly.entity_id
_entity_poly.type
_entity_poly.pdbx_seq_one_letter_code
_entity_poly.pdbx_strand_id
1 'polypeptide(L)'
;RKGAGAFLKDRLLRLGIPIMLWVFVLGPITSIGLYLEPNPRIAEPLTWQHYRQAYPYLLGLGPLWFVALLLIFSIGYVAWRLVTGERASPAPNQSAQPGMRVIGLFALALALVSTLFRILVPMGQSVHLFVDFIDFPTFAYLPQYLSFFIVGVVASRYDWFEQIPRSQGIIGFVAAAVAMALLFPVAFFGGLPDKFLGNGHWQSALYALWDSIFAVGLCLAVIPFFRRFFNGEGQFGHFLARHSYAVYILHSPIIVLVAWAVQGIELESWLKFGLVSAIGVPLSFLVAYGVRKVPFAARIL
;
A
#
# COMPACT_ATOMS: atom_id res chain seq x y z
N ARG A 1 -19.58 18.60 7.43
CA ARG A 1 -18.55 17.54 7.59
C ARG A 1 -18.89 16.74 8.85
N LYS A 2 -18.72 15.42 8.89
CA LYS A 2 -18.93 14.61 10.13
C LYS A 2 -18.02 15.18 11.24
N GLY A 3 -18.54 15.32 12.47
CA GLY A 3 -17.71 15.74 13.61
C GLY A 3 -16.55 14.77 13.88
N ALA A 4 -15.52 15.21 14.61
CA ALA A 4 -14.29 14.44 14.86
C ALA A 4 -14.55 13.00 15.34
N GLY A 5 -15.46 12.82 16.31
CA GLY A 5 -15.82 11.50 16.82
C GLY A 5 -16.52 10.61 15.79
N ALA A 6 -17.41 11.17 14.97
CA ALA A 6 -18.10 10.42 13.92
C ALA A 6 -17.14 10.01 12.78
N PHE A 7 -16.16 10.86 12.45
CA PHE A 7 -15.11 10.52 11.50
C PHE A 7 -14.22 9.39 12.03
N LEU A 8 -13.77 9.49 13.28
CA LEU A 8 -12.89 8.48 13.86
C LEU A 8 -13.60 7.13 14.02
N LYS A 9 -14.86 7.13 14.45
CA LYS A 9 -15.69 5.92 14.51
C LYS A 9 -15.81 5.24 13.15
N ASP A 10 -16.09 6.00 12.09
CA ASP A 10 -16.19 5.47 10.72
C ASP A 10 -14.86 4.86 10.24
N ARG A 11 -13.72 5.51 10.55
CA ARG A 11 -12.38 4.98 10.23
C ARG A 11 -12.03 3.73 11.03
N LEU A 12 -12.30 3.71 12.34
CA LEU A 12 -12.06 2.54 13.18
C LEU A 12 -12.90 1.34 12.74
N LEU A 13 -14.15 1.55 12.36
CA LEU A 13 -14.99 0.46 11.85
C LEU A 13 -14.52 -0.05 10.49
N ARG A 14 -14.24 0.85 9.54
CA ARG A 14 -13.85 0.47 8.17
C ARG A 14 -12.45 -0.08 8.05
N LEU A 15 -11.51 0.38 8.87
CA LEU A 15 -10.10 -0.03 8.80
C LEU A 15 -9.74 -1.01 9.93
N GLY A 16 -10.19 -0.73 11.16
CA GLY A 16 -9.85 -1.53 12.34
C GLY A 16 -10.47 -2.93 12.30
N ILE A 17 -11.74 -3.08 11.89
CA ILE A 17 -12.38 -4.40 11.81
C ILE A 17 -11.65 -5.30 10.79
N PRO A 18 -11.36 -4.86 9.55
CA PRO A 18 -10.54 -5.64 8.63
C PRO A 18 -9.14 -5.99 9.16
N ILE A 19 -8.47 -5.08 9.87
CA ILE A 19 -7.16 -5.37 10.49
C ILE A 19 -7.30 -6.51 11.51
N MET A 20 -8.30 -6.45 12.40
CA MET A 20 -8.52 -7.51 13.39
C MET A 20 -8.87 -8.84 12.72
N LEU A 21 -9.76 -8.83 11.72
CA LEU A 21 -10.12 -10.01 10.94
C LEU A 21 -8.87 -10.61 10.26
N TRP A 22 -7.99 -9.77 9.73
CA TRP A 22 -6.76 -10.23 9.13
C TRP A 22 -5.83 -10.85 10.17
N VAL A 23 -5.46 -10.10 11.21
CA VAL A 23 -4.46 -10.53 12.19
C VAL A 23 -4.84 -11.86 12.83
N PHE A 24 -6.11 -12.03 13.20
CA PHE A 24 -6.56 -13.21 13.95
C PHE A 24 -7.13 -14.35 13.08
N VAL A 25 -7.48 -14.10 11.82
CA VAL A 25 -8.14 -15.12 10.99
C VAL A 25 -7.43 -15.29 9.66
N LEU A 26 -7.42 -14.25 8.81
CA LEU A 26 -6.92 -14.41 7.44
C LEU A 26 -5.40 -14.60 7.37
N GLY A 27 -4.64 -13.91 8.23
CA GLY A 27 -3.19 -14.05 8.34
C GLY A 27 -2.79 -15.48 8.69
N PRO A 28 -3.26 -16.03 9.83
CA PRO A 28 -3.00 -17.42 10.19
C PRO A 28 -3.44 -18.43 9.12
N ILE A 29 -4.60 -18.23 8.49
CA ILE A 29 -5.06 -19.08 7.36
C ILE A 29 -4.09 -18.99 6.17
N THR A 30 -3.62 -17.79 5.82
CA THR A 30 -2.66 -17.58 4.73
C THR A 30 -1.34 -18.28 5.05
N SER A 31 -0.89 -18.22 6.31
CA SER A 31 0.35 -18.85 6.77
C SER A 31 0.29 -20.38 6.78
N ILE A 32 -0.88 -21.02 6.66
CA ILE A 32 -0.99 -22.46 6.43
C ILE A 32 -0.21 -22.87 5.18
N GLY A 33 -0.12 -22.00 4.17
CA GLY A 33 0.69 -22.24 2.96
C GLY A 33 2.14 -22.62 3.26
N LEU A 34 2.73 -22.12 4.35
CA LEU A 34 4.09 -22.46 4.76
C LEU A 34 4.27 -23.94 5.13
N TYR A 35 3.19 -24.61 5.53
CA TYR A 35 3.18 -26.03 5.88
C TYR A 35 2.74 -26.94 4.73
N LEU A 36 2.25 -26.35 3.63
CA LEU A 36 1.75 -27.08 2.47
C LEU A 36 2.85 -27.41 1.45
N GLU A 37 3.98 -26.70 1.50
CA GLU A 37 5.18 -27.00 0.72
C GLU A 37 6.24 -27.70 1.59
N PRO A 38 7.12 -28.55 1.01
CA PRO A 38 8.27 -29.11 1.71
C PRO A 38 9.26 -28.00 2.09
N ASN A 39 9.04 -27.36 3.23
CA ASN A 39 9.94 -26.33 3.74
C ASN A 39 11.02 -27.01 4.60
N PRO A 40 12.31 -26.92 4.23
CA PRO A 40 13.39 -27.54 5.01
C PRO A 40 13.52 -26.97 6.43
N ARG A 41 12.85 -25.84 6.73
CA ARG A 41 12.77 -25.25 8.08
C ARG A 41 11.56 -25.73 8.89
N ILE A 42 10.65 -26.49 8.29
CA ILE A 42 9.43 -27.02 8.92
C ILE A 42 9.38 -28.52 8.63
N ALA A 43 10.02 -29.31 9.50
CA ALA A 43 10.08 -30.77 9.36
C ALA A 43 8.79 -31.48 9.83
N GLU A 44 7.95 -30.77 10.58
CA GLU A 44 6.78 -31.36 11.24
C GLU A 44 5.51 -31.18 10.38
N PRO A 45 4.68 -32.25 10.23
CA PRO A 45 3.41 -32.13 9.54
C PRO A 45 2.46 -31.19 10.29
N LEU A 46 1.59 -30.50 9.54
CA LEU A 46 0.55 -29.64 10.10
C LEU A 46 -0.46 -30.47 10.91
N THR A 47 -0.22 -30.60 12.21
CA THR A 47 -1.20 -31.12 13.17
C THR A 47 -1.91 -29.96 13.85
N TRP A 48 -3.12 -30.20 14.37
CA TRP A 48 -3.84 -29.19 15.16
C TRP A 48 -3.02 -28.71 16.37
N GLN A 49 -2.23 -29.61 16.97
CA GLN A 49 -1.36 -29.28 18.10
C GLN A 49 -0.22 -28.34 17.69
N HIS A 50 0.49 -28.63 16.58
CA HIS A 50 1.54 -27.75 16.07
C HIS A 50 0.97 -26.40 15.62
N TYR A 51 -0.17 -26.39 14.94
CA TYR A 51 -0.83 -25.14 14.53
C TYR A 51 -1.18 -24.27 15.75
N ARG A 52 -1.72 -24.86 16.82
CA ARG A 52 -2.07 -24.12 18.05
C ARG A 52 -0.84 -23.50 18.72
N GLN A 53 0.29 -24.21 18.71
CA GLN A 53 1.55 -23.72 19.25
C GLN A 53 2.18 -22.63 18.37
N ALA A 54 2.06 -22.78 17.04
CA ALA A 54 2.56 -21.82 16.07
C ALA A 54 1.70 -20.55 15.98
N TYR A 55 0.39 -20.65 16.25
CA TYR A 55 -0.60 -19.59 16.02
C TYR A 55 -0.17 -18.19 16.52
N PRO A 56 0.35 -18.01 17.75
CA PRO A 56 0.81 -16.69 18.19
C PRO A 56 1.90 -16.07 17.29
N TYR A 57 2.74 -16.90 16.67
CA TYR A 57 3.80 -16.48 15.75
C TYR A 57 3.30 -16.28 14.30
N LEU A 58 2.09 -16.74 14.00
CA LEU A 58 1.44 -16.52 12.70
C LEU A 58 0.62 -15.22 12.66
N LEU A 59 0.44 -14.58 13.82
CA LEU A 59 -0.22 -13.29 13.92
C LEU A 59 0.67 -12.21 13.30
N GLY A 60 0.08 -11.39 12.44
CA GLY A 60 0.80 -10.34 11.75
C GLY A 60 -0.12 -9.44 10.95
N LEU A 61 0.28 -8.19 10.74
CA LEU A 61 -0.48 -7.25 9.90
C LEU A 61 -0.55 -7.70 8.43
N GLY A 62 0.40 -8.52 7.98
CA GLY A 62 0.49 -8.98 6.59
C GLY A 62 0.34 -7.80 5.62
N PRO A 63 -0.42 -7.91 4.52
CA PRO A 63 -0.63 -6.81 3.58
C PRO A 63 -1.37 -5.62 4.19
N LEU A 64 -2.14 -5.79 5.28
CA LEU A 64 -2.91 -4.73 5.92
C LEU A 64 -2.08 -3.77 6.79
N TRP A 65 -0.75 -3.93 6.83
CA TRP A 65 0.16 -2.99 7.51
C TRP A 65 -0.08 -1.54 7.04
N PHE A 66 -0.35 -1.34 5.75
CA PHE A 66 -0.63 -0.01 5.20
C PHE A 66 -1.96 0.56 5.70
N VAL A 67 -2.98 -0.29 5.89
CA VAL A 67 -4.27 0.13 6.44
C VAL A 67 -4.14 0.52 7.91
N ALA A 68 -3.31 -0.20 8.68
CA ALA A 68 -2.97 0.18 10.05
C ALA A 68 -2.26 1.55 10.07
N LEU A 69 -1.31 1.79 9.16
CA LEU A 69 -0.64 3.09 9.05
C LEU A 69 -1.60 4.22 8.70
N LEU A 70 -2.53 4.00 7.76
CA LEU A 70 -3.56 4.96 7.40
C LEU A 70 -4.49 5.29 8.57
N LEU A 71 -4.80 4.31 9.43
CA LEU A 71 -5.57 4.52 10.63
C LEU A 71 -4.80 5.41 11.62
N ILE A 72 -3.51 5.15 11.83
CA ILE A 72 -2.62 5.99 12.67
C ILE A 72 -2.59 7.43 12.15
N PHE A 73 -2.37 7.63 10.85
CA PHE A 73 -2.37 8.97 10.25
C PHE A 73 -3.74 9.66 10.37
N SER A 74 -4.83 8.91 10.25
CA SER A 74 -6.18 9.45 10.43
C SER A 74 -6.43 9.91 11.87
N ILE A 75 -5.97 9.15 12.86
CA ILE A 75 -6.02 9.53 14.28
C ILE A 75 -5.18 10.78 14.53
N GLY A 76 -3.93 10.79 14.05
CA GLY A 76 -3.02 11.93 14.18
C GLY A 76 -3.59 13.19 13.53
N TYR A 77 -4.23 13.07 12.37
CA TYR A 77 -4.92 14.16 11.71
C TYR A 77 -6.08 14.73 12.54
N VAL A 78 -6.90 13.88 13.15
CA VAL A 78 -7.98 14.31 14.03
C VAL A 78 -7.42 15.01 15.27
N ALA A 79 -6.41 14.44 15.92
CA ALA A 79 -5.74 15.04 17.08
C ALA A 79 -5.18 16.42 16.73
N TRP A 80 -4.48 16.55 15.60
CA TRP A 80 -4.00 17.83 15.09
C TRP A 80 -5.13 18.85 14.88
N ARG A 81 -6.26 18.42 14.31
CA ARG A 81 -7.43 19.30 14.08
C ARG A 81 -8.13 19.72 15.36
N LEU A 82 -8.12 18.87 16.39
CA LEU A 82 -8.66 19.21 17.71
C LEU A 82 -7.80 20.28 18.40
N VAL A 83 -6.47 20.17 18.27
CA VAL A 83 -5.52 21.14 18.86
C VAL A 83 -5.49 22.48 18.09
N THR A 84 -5.51 22.44 16.75
CA THR A 84 -5.41 23.66 15.90
C THR A 84 -6.73 24.36 15.63
N GLY A 85 -7.85 23.78 16.10
CA GLY A 85 -9.19 24.29 15.92
C GLY A 85 -9.72 24.17 14.49
N GLU A 86 -11.02 24.42 14.33
CA GLU A 86 -11.65 24.53 13.02
C GLU A 86 -11.31 25.88 12.38
N ARG A 87 -10.07 26.05 11.91
CA ARG A 87 -9.80 27.15 10.97
C ARG A 87 -10.78 27.02 9.80
N ALA A 88 -11.50 28.10 9.52
CA ALA A 88 -12.44 28.20 8.41
C ALA A 88 -11.77 27.62 7.18
N SER A 89 -12.36 26.57 6.61
CA SER A 89 -11.79 25.96 5.42
C SER A 89 -11.91 26.99 4.30
N PRO A 90 -10.82 27.34 3.59
CA PRO A 90 -10.92 28.15 2.39
C PRO A 90 -11.96 27.53 1.45
N ALA A 91 -12.71 28.36 0.74
CA ALA A 91 -13.67 27.86 -0.25
C ALA A 91 -12.92 26.94 -1.25
N PRO A 92 -13.50 25.82 -1.69
CA PRO A 92 -12.84 24.79 -2.52
C PRO A 92 -12.14 25.30 -3.79
N ASN A 93 -12.42 26.53 -4.21
CA ASN A 93 -12.09 27.05 -5.53
C ASN A 93 -11.00 28.14 -5.56
N GLN A 94 -10.23 28.33 -4.47
CA GLN A 94 -9.29 29.46 -4.38
C GLN A 94 -7.81 29.11 -4.65
N SER A 95 -7.43 27.83 -4.78
CA SER A 95 -6.03 27.45 -4.98
C SER A 95 -5.86 26.57 -6.22
N ALA A 96 -5.24 27.16 -7.25
CA ALA A 96 -4.75 26.39 -8.38
C ALA A 96 -3.74 25.33 -7.91
N GLN A 97 -3.79 24.16 -8.55
CA GLN A 97 -2.83 23.09 -8.32
C GLN A 97 -1.37 23.55 -8.42
N PRO A 98 -0.44 22.90 -7.71
CA PRO A 98 0.97 23.23 -7.78
C PRO A 98 1.52 23.12 -9.21
N GLY A 99 2.35 24.10 -9.60
CA GLY A 99 3.09 24.03 -10.86
C GLY A 99 4.21 22.98 -10.80
N MET A 100 4.71 22.57 -11.97
CA MET A 100 5.73 21.52 -12.09
C MET A 100 7.01 21.82 -11.28
N ARG A 101 7.38 23.10 -11.14
CA ARG A 101 8.53 23.51 -10.32
C ARG A 101 8.34 23.14 -8.84
N VAL A 102 7.15 23.39 -8.29
CA VAL A 102 6.83 23.06 -6.89
C VAL A 102 6.79 21.55 -6.71
N ILE A 103 6.24 20.82 -7.68
CA ILE A 103 6.19 19.35 -7.64
C ILE A 103 7.61 18.75 -7.72
N GLY A 104 8.47 19.29 -8.59
CA GLY A 104 9.87 18.89 -8.69
C GLY A 104 10.65 19.17 -7.40
N LEU A 105 10.47 20.35 -6.82
CA LEU A 105 11.07 20.70 -5.51
C LEU A 105 10.57 19.78 -4.40
N PHE A 106 9.28 19.43 -4.39
CA PHE A 106 8.72 18.46 -3.46
C PHE A 106 9.37 17.09 -3.63
N ALA A 107 9.54 16.59 -4.86
CA ALA A 107 10.20 15.30 -5.10
C ALA A 107 11.66 15.29 -4.63
N LEU A 108 12.41 16.39 -4.85
CA LEU A 108 13.79 16.52 -4.39
C LEU A 108 13.89 16.64 -2.86
N ALA A 109 13.01 17.44 -2.25
CA ALA A 109 12.94 17.55 -0.79
C ALA A 109 12.57 16.20 -0.15
N LEU A 110 11.62 15.47 -0.76
CA LEU A 110 11.24 14.14 -0.31
C LEU A 110 12.41 13.15 -0.42
N ALA A 111 13.16 13.19 -1.51
CA ALA A 111 14.35 12.37 -1.69
C ALA A 111 15.41 12.67 -0.62
N LEU A 112 15.66 13.96 -0.34
CA LEU A 112 16.60 14.40 0.68
C LEU A 112 16.18 13.92 2.08
N VAL A 113 14.93 14.20 2.47
CA VAL A 113 14.40 13.78 3.79
C VAL A 113 14.42 12.26 3.91
N SER A 114 14.03 11.53 2.88
CA SER A 114 14.07 10.05 2.88
C SER A 114 15.50 9.52 2.98
N THR A 115 16.46 10.17 2.32
CA THR A 115 17.89 9.82 2.43
C THR A 115 18.39 10.00 3.86
N LEU A 116 18.13 11.16 4.46
CA LEU A 116 18.54 11.46 5.84
C LEU A 116 17.86 10.51 6.84
N PHE A 117 16.59 10.22 6.64
CA PHE A 117 15.85 9.29 7.48
C PHE A 117 16.42 7.87 7.41
N ARG A 118 16.81 7.41 6.21
CA ARG A 118 17.43 6.09 5.97
C ARG A 118 18.84 5.92 6.52
N ILE A 119 19.48 7.00 6.98
CA ILE A 119 20.71 6.90 7.77
C ILE A 119 20.40 6.31 9.15
N LEU A 120 19.27 6.69 9.74
CA LEU A 120 18.83 6.25 11.06
C LEU A 120 17.97 4.99 11.01
N VAL A 121 17.13 4.86 9.97
CA VAL A 121 16.20 3.74 9.78
C VAL A 121 16.41 3.14 8.39
N PRO A 122 17.37 2.21 8.25
CA PRO A 122 17.62 1.52 6.98
C PRO A 122 16.44 0.68 6.52
N MET A 123 16.35 0.45 5.22
CA MET A 123 15.42 -0.49 4.60
C MET A 123 15.79 -1.92 4.96
N GLY A 124 14.79 -2.81 5.00
CA GLY A 124 14.96 -4.22 5.34
C GLY A 124 14.87 -4.54 6.83
N GLN A 125 14.72 -3.53 7.70
CA GLN A 125 14.42 -3.75 9.12
C GLN A 125 12.91 -3.63 9.38
N SER A 126 12.32 -4.72 9.83
CA SER A 126 10.98 -4.71 10.43
C SER A 126 11.06 -4.06 11.80
N VAL A 127 10.02 -3.29 12.16
CA VAL A 127 9.91 -2.69 13.48
C VAL A 127 8.62 -3.20 14.12
N HIS A 128 8.78 -3.79 15.30
CA HIS A 128 7.69 -4.26 16.14
C HIS A 128 7.15 -3.08 16.95
N LEU A 129 5.84 -2.81 16.88
CA LEU A 129 5.22 -1.69 17.58
C LEU A 129 4.35 -2.18 18.74
N PHE A 130 4.75 -1.87 19.98
CA PHE A 130 4.07 -2.19 21.26
C PHE A 130 3.74 -3.68 21.53
N VAL A 131 3.56 -4.51 20.51
CA VAL A 131 3.21 -5.92 20.56
C VAL A 131 3.85 -6.64 19.37
N ASP A 132 4.40 -7.83 19.60
CA ASP A 132 5.26 -8.56 18.64
C ASP A 132 4.57 -8.99 17.33
N PHE A 133 3.23 -8.90 17.23
CA PHE A 133 2.47 -9.23 16.02
C PHE A 133 2.01 -8.00 15.21
N ILE A 134 2.31 -6.78 15.69
CA ILE A 134 2.04 -5.53 14.96
C ILE A 134 3.33 -5.11 14.26
N ASP A 135 3.59 -5.77 13.14
CA ASP A 135 4.84 -5.60 12.39
C ASP A 135 4.64 -4.76 11.14
N PHE A 136 5.44 -3.70 11.04
CA PHE A 136 5.55 -2.94 9.81
C PHE A 136 6.76 -3.44 9.02
N PRO A 137 6.60 -3.80 7.74
CA PRO A 137 7.67 -4.38 6.95
C PRO A 137 8.85 -3.41 6.77
N THR A 138 8.60 -2.11 6.77
CA THR A 138 9.67 -1.11 6.80
C THR A 138 9.16 0.27 7.22
N PHE A 139 9.86 0.90 8.17
CA PHE A 139 9.65 2.30 8.55
C PHE A 139 10.45 3.29 7.69
N ALA A 140 11.40 2.81 6.89
CA ALA A 140 12.27 3.63 6.05
C ALA A 140 11.52 4.53 5.04
N TYR A 141 10.25 4.22 4.79
CA TYR A 141 9.35 4.92 3.90
C TYR A 141 8.38 5.88 4.61
N LEU A 142 8.46 6.00 5.93
CA LEU A 142 7.58 6.86 6.72
C LEU A 142 7.53 8.32 6.22
N PRO A 143 8.65 8.97 5.84
CA PRO A 143 8.62 10.32 5.27
C PRO A 143 7.73 10.41 4.02
N GLN A 144 7.81 9.41 3.14
CA GLN A 144 7.02 9.33 1.90
C GLN A 144 5.55 9.04 2.18
N TYR A 145 5.24 8.09 3.06
CA TYR A 145 3.86 7.78 3.44
C TYR A 145 3.17 8.98 4.08
N LEU A 146 3.82 9.66 5.02
CA LEU A 146 3.28 10.84 5.69
C LEU A 146 3.11 11.99 4.71
N SER A 147 4.10 12.24 3.85
CA SER A 147 4.04 13.32 2.85
C SER A 147 2.88 13.11 1.88
N PHE A 148 2.69 11.90 1.35
CA PHE A 148 1.56 11.62 0.46
C PHE A 148 0.22 11.62 1.17
N PHE A 149 0.16 11.22 2.44
CA PHE A 149 -1.07 11.38 3.22
C PHE A 149 -1.45 12.86 3.35
N ILE A 150 -0.49 13.72 3.71
CA ILE A 150 -0.72 15.18 3.83
C ILE A 150 -1.09 15.78 2.48
N VAL A 151 -0.33 15.50 1.42
CA VAL A 151 -0.62 15.97 0.07
C VAL A 151 -1.99 15.48 -0.40
N GLY A 152 -2.38 14.24 -0.11
CA GLY A 152 -3.70 13.71 -0.42
C GLY A 152 -4.83 14.44 0.31
N VAL A 153 -4.65 14.76 1.60
CA VAL A 153 -5.61 15.58 2.36
C VAL A 153 -5.73 16.97 1.74
N VAL A 154 -4.63 17.61 1.37
CA VAL A 154 -4.63 18.94 0.73
C VAL A 154 -5.28 18.88 -0.66
N ALA A 155 -4.87 17.92 -1.50
CA ALA A 155 -5.38 17.71 -2.85
C ALA A 155 -6.89 17.46 -2.86
N SER A 156 -7.41 16.67 -1.90
CA SER A 156 -8.85 16.42 -1.75
C SER A 156 -9.65 17.64 -1.29
N ARG A 157 -9.00 18.65 -0.69
CA ARG A 157 -9.67 19.87 -0.21
C ARG A 157 -9.79 20.95 -1.27
N TYR A 158 -8.86 20.96 -2.21
CA TYR A 158 -8.77 21.93 -3.30
C TYR A 158 -9.07 21.29 -4.66
N ASP A 159 -9.66 20.09 -4.68
CA ASP A 159 -10.04 19.33 -5.88
C ASP A 159 -8.90 19.18 -6.90
N TRP A 160 -7.65 19.10 -6.42
CA TRP A 160 -6.47 19.00 -7.30
C TRP A 160 -6.52 17.76 -8.18
N PHE A 161 -7.07 16.64 -7.68
CA PHE A 161 -7.20 15.41 -8.45
C PHE A 161 -8.03 15.56 -9.73
N GLU A 162 -8.98 16.48 -9.76
CA GLU A 162 -9.78 16.80 -10.95
C GLU A 162 -9.08 17.82 -11.86
N GLN A 163 -8.17 18.62 -11.30
CA GLN A 163 -7.50 19.71 -12.01
C GLN A 163 -6.19 19.30 -12.70
N ILE A 164 -5.55 18.17 -12.31
CA ILE A 164 -4.27 17.71 -12.91
C ILE A 164 -4.34 17.70 -14.44
N PRO A 165 -3.56 18.52 -15.16
CA PRO A 165 -3.63 18.60 -16.61
C PRO A 165 -2.89 17.42 -17.23
N ARG A 166 -3.29 17.05 -18.45
CA ARG A 166 -2.66 15.96 -19.20
C ARG A 166 -1.14 16.16 -19.37
N SER A 167 -0.69 17.39 -19.55
CA SER A 167 0.74 17.72 -19.70
C SER A 167 1.54 17.33 -18.46
N GLN A 168 1.06 17.64 -17.26
CA GLN A 168 1.71 17.21 -16.00
C GLN A 168 1.71 15.69 -15.86
N GLY A 169 0.64 15.01 -16.27
CA GLY A 169 0.61 13.54 -16.27
C GLY A 169 1.63 12.91 -17.20
N ILE A 170 1.81 13.45 -18.41
CA ILE A 170 2.83 12.99 -19.36
C ILE A 170 4.24 13.27 -18.81
N ILE A 171 4.48 14.48 -18.30
CA ILE A 171 5.78 14.83 -17.71
C ILE A 171 6.09 13.92 -16.52
N GLY A 172 5.12 13.67 -15.65
CA GLY A 172 5.25 12.75 -14.53
C GLY A 172 5.56 11.32 -14.97
N PHE A 173 4.88 10.83 -16.01
CA PHE A 173 5.14 9.51 -16.59
C PHE A 173 6.56 9.41 -17.17
N VAL A 174 6.97 10.39 -17.97
CA VAL A 174 8.32 10.43 -18.56
C VAL A 174 9.37 10.52 -17.45
N ALA A 175 9.17 11.35 -16.42
CA ALA A 175 10.08 11.46 -15.30
C ALA A 175 10.21 10.13 -14.54
N ALA A 176 9.09 9.43 -14.28
CA ALA A 176 9.09 8.11 -13.64
C ALA A 176 9.80 7.06 -14.51
N ALA A 177 9.54 7.04 -15.83
CA ALA A 177 10.18 6.13 -16.76
C ALA A 177 11.68 6.38 -16.89
N VAL A 178 12.11 7.65 -16.97
CA VAL A 178 13.53 8.04 -17.01
C VAL A 178 14.22 7.69 -15.69
N ALA A 179 13.57 7.97 -14.55
CA ALA A 179 14.10 7.56 -13.25
C ALA A 179 14.26 6.03 -13.18
N MET A 180 13.26 5.27 -13.60
CA MET A 180 13.33 3.81 -13.66
C MET A 180 14.46 3.32 -14.59
N ALA A 181 14.65 3.93 -15.75
CA ALA A 181 15.67 3.51 -16.70
C ALA A 181 17.10 3.89 -16.26
N LEU A 182 17.28 5.04 -15.61
CA LEU A 182 18.60 5.61 -15.33
C LEU A 182 19.02 5.52 -13.87
N LEU A 183 18.13 5.85 -12.93
CA LEU A 183 18.49 5.95 -11.51
C LEU A 183 18.41 4.59 -10.82
N PHE A 184 17.39 3.78 -11.13
CA PHE A 184 17.21 2.47 -10.49
C PHE A 184 18.38 1.52 -10.74
N PRO A 185 18.87 1.31 -11.99
CA PRO A 185 19.97 0.37 -12.21
C PRO A 185 21.27 0.83 -11.56
N VAL A 186 21.55 2.15 -11.56
CA VAL A 186 22.75 2.70 -10.92
C VAL A 186 22.67 2.56 -9.40
N ALA A 187 21.49 2.80 -8.81
CA ALA A 187 21.31 2.63 -7.37
C ALA A 187 21.39 1.17 -6.93
N PHE A 188 20.82 0.25 -7.73
CA PHE A 188 20.67 -1.16 -7.37
C PHE A 188 21.90 -2.01 -7.75
N PHE A 189 22.49 -1.79 -8.94
CA PHE A 189 23.62 -2.56 -9.46
C PHE A 189 24.95 -1.81 -9.46
N GLY A 190 24.96 -0.49 -9.27
CA GLY A 190 26.16 0.36 -9.38
C GLY A 190 27.11 0.30 -8.19
N GLY A 191 27.02 -0.70 -7.30
CA GLY A 191 27.85 -0.80 -6.10
C GLY A 191 27.83 -2.17 -5.44
N LEU A 192 28.35 -2.23 -4.21
CA LEU A 192 28.28 -3.44 -3.38
C LEU A 192 26.81 -3.77 -3.05
N PRO A 193 26.48 -5.07 -2.89
CA PRO A 193 25.17 -5.50 -2.44
C PRO A 193 24.73 -4.74 -1.17
N ASP A 194 23.42 -4.53 -1.04
CA ASP A 194 22.76 -3.95 0.15
C ASP A 194 23.09 -2.49 0.47
N LYS A 195 23.99 -1.83 -0.27
CA LYS A 195 24.31 -0.41 -0.07
C LYS A 195 23.15 0.54 -0.37
N PHE A 196 22.20 0.11 -1.21
CA PHE A 196 21.00 0.89 -1.48
C PHE A 196 20.02 0.90 -0.29
N LEU A 197 20.19 0.00 0.70
CA LEU A 197 19.26 -0.13 1.83
C LEU A 197 19.33 1.03 2.83
N GLY A 198 20.43 1.76 2.95
CA GLY A 198 20.53 2.85 3.93
C GLY A 198 21.95 3.13 4.39
N ASN A 199 22.09 3.49 5.68
CA ASN A 199 23.37 3.65 6.38
C ASN A 199 24.29 4.75 5.79
N GLY A 200 23.70 5.77 5.15
CA GLY A 200 24.46 6.91 4.62
C GLY A 200 25.25 6.63 3.34
N HIS A 201 24.99 5.52 2.66
CA HIS A 201 25.59 5.24 1.36
C HIS A 201 24.97 6.08 0.24
N TRP A 202 25.78 6.49 -0.73
CA TRP A 202 25.31 7.29 -1.87
C TRP A 202 24.31 6.51 -2.74
N GLN A 203 24.41 5.19 -2.80
CA GLN A 203 23.43 4.33 -3.48
C GLN A 203 22.04 4.46 -2.85
N SER A 204 21.96 4.54 -1.50
CA SER A 204 20.69 4.77 -0.80
C SER A 204 20.12 6.15 -1.12
N ALA A 205 20.97 7.18 -1.29
CA ALA A 205 20.52 8.51 -1.68
C ALA A 205 19.97 8.51 -3.11
N LEU A 206 20.66 7.83 -4.03
CA LEU A 206 20.23 7.68 -5.42
C LEU A 206 18.94 6.87 -5.53
N TYR A 207 18.80 5.81 -4.73
CA TYR A 207 17.59 5.02 -4.62
C TYR A 207 16.42 5.85 -4.06
N ALA A 208 16.66 6.67 -3.03
CA ALA A 208 15.63 7.58 -2.48
C ALA A 208 15.19 8.64 -3.51
N LEU A 209 16.12 9.14 -4.33
CA LEU A 209 15.83 10.04 -5.44
C LEU A 209 14.99 9.35 -6.52
N TRP A 210 15.39 8.15 -6.94
CA TRP A 210 14.63 7.32 -7.86
C TRP A 210 13.19 7.12 -7.38
N ASP A 211 13.03 6.61 -6.15
CA ASP A 211 11.73 6.26 -5.58
C ASP A 211 10.82 7.49 -5.45
N SER A 212 11.36 8.62 -5.00
CA SER A 212 10.61 9.87 -4.87
C SER A 212 10.12 10.41 -6.22
N ILE A 213 10.99 10.41 -7.24
CA ILE A 213 10.60 10.83 -8.61
C ILE A 213 9.59 9.85 -9.20
N PHE A 214 9.84 8.55 -9.05
CA PHE A 214 8.97 7.50 -9.57
C PHE A 214 7.58 7.58 -8.95
N ALA A 215 7.48 7.68 -7.63
CA ALA A 215 6.21 7.75 -6.92
C ALA A 215 5.42 9.02 -7.27
N VAL A 216 6.06 10.20 -7.23
CA VAL A 216 5.40 11.46 -7.59
C VAL A 216 4.96 11.45 -9.06
N GLY A 217 5.85 11.02 -9.95
CA GLY A 217 5.60 10.94 -11.39
C GLY A 217 4.45 9.99 -11.71
N LEU A 218 4.41 8.82 -11.07
CA LEU A 218 3.34 7.84 -11.25
C LEU A 218 2.01 8.35 -10.70
N CYS A 219 1.97 9.02 -9.54
CA CYS A 219 0.77 9.67 -9.05
C CYS A 219 0.22 10.68 -10.06
N LEU A 220 1.08 11.54 -10.62
CA LEU A 220 0.69 12.51 -11.64
C LEU A 220 0.22 11.85 -12.94
N ALA A 221 0.78 10.70 -13.32
CA ALA A 221 0.44 10.02 -14.57
C ALA A 221 -0.88 9.24 -14.47
N VAL A 222 -1.03 8.46 -13.40
CA VAL A 222 -2.15 7.51 -13.23
C VAL A 222 -3.48 8.25 -13.06
N ILE A 223 -3.51 9.36 -12.30
CA ILE A 223 -4.75 10.10 -12.07
C ILE A 223 -5.43 10.59 -13.37
N PRO A 224 -4.79 11.43 -14.21
CA PRO A 224 -5.39 11.87 -15.47
C PRO A 224 -5.56 10.72 -16.48
N PHE A 225 -4.74 9.68 -16.42
CA PHE A 225 -4.91 8.49 -17.27
C PHE A 225 -6.22 7.76 -16.95
N PHE A 226 -6.44 7.39 -15.68
CA PHE A 226 -7.69 6.75 -15.27
C PHE A 226 -8.90 7.67 -15.43
N ARG A 227 -8.73 8.98 -15.14
CA ARG A 227 -9.80 9.97 -15.36
C ARG A 227 -10.25 10.03 -16.83
N ARG A 228 -9.32 9.86 -17.78
CA ARG A 228 -9.63 9.93 -19.21
C ARG A 228 -10.19 8.62 -19.77
N PHE A 229 -9.61 7.48 -19.39
CA PHE A 229 -9.88 6.20 -20.06
C PHE A 229 -10.82 5.29 -19.26
N PHE A 230 -10.89 5.44 -17.94
CA PHE A 230 -11.55 4.50 -17.05
C PHE A 230 -12.60 5.15 -16.13
N ASN A 231 -12.90 6.44 -16.29
CA ASN A 231 -13.91 7.16 -15.51
C ASN A 231 -15.34 7.07 -16.10
N GLY A 232 -15.66 5.94 -16.74
CA GLY A 232 -16.99 5.70 -17.31
C GLY A 232 -17.94 5.07 -16.29
N GLU A 233 -19.25 5.26 -16.48
CA GLU A 233 -20.31 4.71 -15.63
C GLU A 233 -20.64 3.22 -15.89
N GLY A 234 -19.71 2.49 -16.52
CA GLY A 234 -19.94 1.09 -16.91
C GLY A 234 -20.15 0.16 -15.72
N GLN A 235 -21.08 -0.79 -15.85
CA GLN A 235 -21.40 -1.76 -14.79
C GLN A 235 -20.16 -2.55 -14.31
N PHE A 236 -19.27 -2.89 -15.24
CA PHE A 236 -18.03 -3.60 -14.93
C PHE A 236 -17.05 -2.76 -14.09
N GLY A 237 -16.83 -1.50 -14.46
CA GLY A 237 -15.98 -0.57 -13.69
C GLY A 237 -16.52 -0.34 -12.29
N HIS A 238 -17.84 -0.14 -12.16
CA HIS A 238 -18.50 -0.01 -10.85
C HIS A 238 -18.36 -1.28 -10.02
N PHE A 239 -18.52 -2.46 -10.63
CA PHE A 239 -18.30 -3.73 -9.96
C PHE A 239 -16.87 -3.82 -9.41
N LEU A 240 -15.84 -3.56 -10.22
CA LEU A 240 -14.45 -3.63 -9.78
C LEU A 240 -14.16 -2.64 -8.64
N ALA A 241 -14.54 -1.38 -8.82
CA ALA A 241 -14.34 -0.33 -7.82
C ALA A 241 -15.00 -0.68 -6.49
N ARG A 242 -16.24 -1.15 -6.54
CA ARG A 242 -17.02 -1.50 -5.35
C ARG A 242 -16.41 -2.66 -4.56
N HIS A 243 -15.69 -3.60 -5.18
CA HIS A 243 -15.14 -4.79 -4.51
C HIS A 243 -13.64 -4.70 -4.22
N SER A 244 -12.95 -3.70 -4.76
CA SER A 244 -11.49 -3.50 -4.64
C SER A 244 -10.95 -3.62 -3.23
N TYR A 245 -11.60 -3.01 -2.23
CA TYR A 245 -11.15 -3.04 -0.85
C TYR A 245 -11.29 -4.44 -0.22
N ALA A 246 -12.41 -5.13 -0.51
CA ALA A 246 -12.59 -6.52 -0.08
C ALA A 246 -11.56 -7.46 -0.73
N VAL A 247 -11.28 -7.28 -2.03
CA VAL A 247 -10.21 -8.03 -2.73
C VAL A 247 -8.87 -7.80 -2.06
N TYR A 248 -8.52 -6.56 -1.74
CA TYR A 248 -7.27 -6.24 -1.04
C TYR A 248 -7.13 -6.95 0.32
N ILE A 249 -8.23 -7.21 1.03
CA ILE A 249 -8.19 -7.98 2.30
C ILE A 249 -8.14 -9.49 2.06
N LEU A 250 -8.84 -9.99 1.04
CA LEU A 250 -9.09 -11.43 0.85
C LEU A 250 -8.16 -12.11 -0.16
N HIS A 251 -7.45 -11.36 -1.01
CA HIS A 251 -6.67 -11.94 -2.11
C HIS A 251 -5.55 -12.86 -1.63
N SER A 252 -4.88 -12.55 -0.52
CA SER A 252 -3.70 -13.31 -0.07
C SER A 252 -3.98 -14.79 0.22
N PRO A 253 -4.97 -15.17 1.06
CA PRO A 253 -5.27 -16.60 1.25
C PRO A 253 -5.74 -17.27 -0.04
N ILE A 254 -6.46 -16.54 -0.91
CA ILE A 254 -6.92 -17.07 -2.20
C ILE A 254 -5.74 -17.38 -3.11
N ILE A 255 -4.77 -16.46 -3.24
CA ILE A 255 -3.58 -16.66 -4.06
C ILE A 255 -2.74 -17.82 -3.53
N VAL A 256 -2.59 -17.95 -2.21
CA VAL A 256 -1.86 -19.09 -1.61
C VAL A 256 -2.53 -20.42 -1.96
N LEU A 257 -3.87 -20.50 -1.84
CA LEU A 257 -4.61 -21.73 -2.19
C LEU A 257 -4.53 -22.05 -3.69
N VAL A 258 -4.62 -21.04 -4.55
CA VAL A 258 -4.49 -21.22 -6.01
C VAL A 258 -3.06 -21.66 -6.37
N ALA A 259 -2.04 -21.02 -5.80
CA ALA A 259 -0.64 -21.37 -6.02
C ALA A 259 -0.35 -22.81 -5.59
N TRP A 260 -0.87 -23.21 -4.42
CA TRP A 260 -0.79 -24.58 -3.93
C TRP A 260 -1.51 -25.56 -4.86
N ALA A 261 -2.71 -25.24 -5.32
CA ALA A 261 -3.47 -26.12 -6.22
C ALA A 261 -2.75 -26.37 -7.56
N VAL A 262 -1.99 -25.41 -8.07
CA VAL A 262 -1.21 -25.54 -9.31
C VAL A 262 0.24 -25.95 -9.09
N GLN A 263 0.65 -26.26 -7.84
CA GLN A 263 2.05 -26.52 -7.51
C GLN A 263 2.65 -27.67 -8.34
N GLY A 264 1.86 -28.74 -8.54
CA GLY A 264 2.27 -29.95 -9.26
C GLY A 264 2.30 -29.78 -10.78
N ILE A 265 1.91 -28.63 -11.31
CA ILE A 265 2.02 -28.33 -12.73
C ILE A 265 3.43 -27.79 -12.98
N GLU A 266 4.25 -28.52 -13.74
CA GLU A 266 5.57 -28.07 -14.17
C GLU A 266 5.43 -27.03 -15.28
N LEU A 267 5.56 -25.75 -14.90
CA LEU A 267 5.58 -24.62 -15.81
C LEU A 267 6.75 -23.72 -15.45
N GLU A 268 7.27 -23.02 -16.46
CA GLU A 268 8.20 -21.91 -16.27
C GLU A 268 7.57 -20.81 -15.39
N SER A 269 8.39 -20.11 -14.63
CA SER A 269 7.94 -19.18 -13.58
C SER A 269 6.97 -18.10 -14.08
N TRP A 270 7.21 -17.51 -15.24
CA TRP A 270 6.31 -16.49 -15.81
C TRP A 270 4.98 -17.07 -16.27
N LEU A 271 5.00 -18.28 -16.85
CA LEU A 271 3.78 -18.99 -17.23
C LEU A 271 2.95 -19.40 -16.01
N LYS A 272 3.60 -19.90 -14.96
CA LYS A 272 2.94 -20.24 -13.69
C LYS A 272 2.37 -18.99 -13.02
N PHE A 273 3.10 -17.88 -13.01
CA PHE A 273 2.62 -16.58 -12.55
C PHE A 273 1.38 -16.11 -13.35
N GLY A 274 1.42 -16.24 -14.67
CA GLY A 274 0.29 -15.91 -15.55
C GLY A 274 -0.94 -16.76 -15.24
N LEU A 275 -0.76 -18.07 -15.06
CA LEU A 275 -1.83 -19.01 -14.69
C LEU A 275 -2.45 -18.65 -13.33
N VAL A 276 -1.62 -18.48 -12.29
CA VAL A 276 -2.08 -18.11 -10.95
C VAL A 276 -2.80 -16.76 -10.99
N SER A 277 -2.31 -15.78 -11.76
CA SER A 277 -2.97 -14.47 -11.89
C SER A 277 -4.31 -14.57 -12.61
N ALA A 278 -4.38 -15.34 -13.70
CA ALA A 278 -5.60 -15.54 -14.50
C ALA A 278 -6.73 -16.22 -13.69
N ILE A 279 -6.38 -17.05 -12.71
CA ILE A 279 -7.35 -17.72 -11.82
C ILE A 279 -7.60 -16.89 -10.55
N GLY A 280 -6.52 -16.46 -9.89
CA GLY A 280 -6.54 -15.82 -8.58
C GLY A 280 -7.21 -14.44 -8.58
N VAL A 281 -7.03 -13.64 -9.64
CA VAL A 281 -7.68 -12.32 -9.73
C VAL A 281 -9.21 -12.47 -9.85
N PRO A 282 -9.77 -13.21 -10.84
CA PRO A 282 -11.21 -13.43 -10.90
C PRO A 282 -11.77 -14.08 -9.64
N LEU A 283 -11.08 -15.08 -9.09
CA LEU A 283 -11.52 -15.77 -7.87
C LEU A 283 -11.59 -14.81 -6.68
N SER A 284 -10.61 -13.91 -6.54
CA SER A 284 -10.63 -12.88 -5.49
C SER A 284 -11.84 -11.95 -5.63
N PHE A 285 -12.19 -11.54 -6.84
CA PHE A 285 -13.40 -10.74 -7.08
C PHE A 285 -14.70 -11.51 -6.82
N LEU A 286 -14.75 -12.80 -7.18
CA LEU A 286 -15.92 -13.66 -6.92
C LEU A 286 -16.15 -13.86 -5.42
N VAL A 287 -15.09 -14.16 -4.67
CA VAL A 287 -15.15 -14.30 -3.20
C VAL A 287 -15.52 -12.96 -2.56
N ALA A 288 -14.89 -11.86 -2.97
CA ALA A 288 -15.23 -10.52 -2.49
C ALA A 288 -16.70 -10.16 -2.76
N TYR A 289 -17.23 -10.52 -3.93
CA TYR A 289 -18.64 -10.35 -4.26
C TYR A 289 -19.55 -11.17 -3.34
N GLY A 290 -19.21 -12.43 -3.07
CA GLY A 290 -19.94 -13.29 -2.13
C GLY A 290 -19.94 -12.72 -0.71
N VAL A 291 -18.77 -12.35 -0.18
CA VAL A 291 -18.61 -11.78 1.16
C VAL A 291 -19.43 -10.51 1.33
N ARG A 292 -19.47 -9.65 0.31
CA ARG A 292 -20.23 -8.40 0.37
C ARG A 292 -21.75 -8.56 0.22
N LYS A 293 -22.26 -9.77 0.00
CA LYS A 293 -23.71 -10.03 0.17
C LYS A 293 -24.12 -10.05 1.64
N VAL A 294 -23.19 -10.28 2.57
CA VAL A 294 -23.47 -10.21 4.00
C VAL A 294 -23.68 -8.75 4.41
N PRO A 295 -24.84 -8.36 4.98
CA PRO A 295 -25.18 -6.95 5.23
C PRO A 295 -24.16 -6.19 6.09
N PHE A 296 -23.53 -6.87 7.05
CA PHE A 296 -22.49 -6.27 7.90
C PHE A 296 -21.20 -6.03 7.11
N ALA A 297 -20.75 -7.01 6.34
CA ALA A 297 -19.56 -6.91 5.50
C ALA A 297 -19.75 -5.81 4.44
N ALA A 298 -20.92 -5.70 3.82
CA ALA A 298 -21.24 -4.66 2.83
C ALA A 298 -21.12 -3.22 3.37
N ARG A 299 -21.37 -3.02 4.68
CA ARG A 299 -21.25 -1.70 5.33
C ARG A 299 -19.81 -1.31 5.62
N ILE A 300 -18.94 -2.31 5.81
CA ILE A 300 -17.54 -2.13 6.19
C ILE A 300 -16.63 -2.12 4.94
N LEU A 301 -16.92 -2.98 3.97
CA LEU A 301 -16.10 -3.29 2.79
C LEU A 301 -16.53 -2.60 1.50
#